data_AF-A0A0D6Z9B4-F1
#
_entry.id   AF-A0A0D6Z9B4-F1
#
_cell.length_a   1.000
_cell.length_b   1.000
_cell.length_c   1.000
_cell.angle_alpha   90.00
_cell.angle_beta   90.00
_cell.angle_gamma   90.00
#
_symmetry.space_group_name_H-M   'P 1'
#
loop_
_entity.id
_entity.type
_entity.pdbx_description
1 polymer ?
#
loop_
_entity_poly.entity_id
_entity_poly.type
_entity_poly.pdbx_seq_one_letter_code
_entity_poly.pdbx_strand_id
1 'polypeptide(L)'
;MSTHSLKIRDYPQNERPRERFIQNGPQSLSNHELLALLLGTGSREESVLQLANRMLSQFEGLRMLKDATLEELTQMKGIGQAKAIHVLAAVEIGRRIANHTLDERYVIRSPEDGAKYLMNDMRFLTQEHFVCLYLNTKNQVIHKQTIFIGSLNASIVHPREVVRP
;
A
#
# COMPACT_ATOMS: atom_id res chain seq x y z
N MET A 1 41.19 -2.87 -6.81
CA MET A 1 40.51 -2.59 -8.09
C MET A 1 39.34 -1.66 -7.79
N SER A 2 39.41 -0.40 -8.24
CA SER A 2 38.33 0.56 -8.03
C SER A 2 37.13 0.16 -8.89
N THR A 3 36.12 -0.45 -8.28
CA THR A 3 34.84 -0.72 -8.92
C THR A 3 34.19 0.62 -9.24
N HIS A 4 34.30 1.04 -10.51
CA HIS A 4 33.60 2.21 -11.00
C HIS A 4 32.10 1.93 -10.93
N SER A 5 31.45 2.39 -9.87
CA SER A 5 30.01 2.34 -9.72
C SER A 5 29.35 3.24 -10.77
N LEU A 6 28.49 2.65 -11.61
CA LEU A 6 27.61 3.41 -12.48
C LEU A 6 26.74 4.34 -11.63
N LYS A 7 26.82 5.64 -11.91
CA LYS A 7 25.96 6.67 -11.32
C LYS A 7 24.68 6.76 -12.15
N ILE A 8 23.61 7.29 -11.56
CA ILE A 8 22.32 7.48 -12.27
C ILE A 8 22.49 8.24 -13.59
N ARG A 9 23.41 9.21 -13.64
CA ARG A 9 23.69 10.00 -14.86
C ARG A 9 24.25 9.15 -16.02
N ASP A 10 24.84 8.00 -15.72
CA ASP A 10 25.46 7.10 -16.69
C ASP A 10 24.41 6.20 -17.37
N TYR A 11 23.18 6.12 -16.83
CA TYR A 11 22.07 5.43 -17.46
C TYR A 11 21.41 6.30 -18.54
N PRO A 12 20.90 5.67 -19.62
CA PRO A 12 19.99 6.32 -20.56
C PRO A 12 18.87 7.05 -19.81
N GLN A 13 18.51 8.25 -20.28
CA GLN A 13 17.58 9.11 -19.55
C GLN A 13 16.23 8.41 -19.26
N ASN A 14 15.73 7.63 -20.20
CA ASN A 14 14.50 6.84 -20.10
C ASN A 14 14.60 5.63 -19.15
N GLU A 15 15.81 5.21 -18.78
CA GLU A 15 16.03 4.09 -17.84
C GLU A 15 16.25 4.56 -16.40
N ARG A 16 16.43 5.87 -16.19
CA ARG A 16 16.63 6.43 -14.86
C ARG A 16 15.35 6.31 -14.03
N PRO A 17 15.46 6.02 -12.71
CA PRO A 17 14.28 5.74 -11.89
C PRO A 17 13.23 6.85 -11.88
N ARG A 18 13.64 8.13 -11.87
CA ARG A 18 12.70 9.26 -11.82
C ARG A 18 11.91 9.37 -13.12
N GLU A 19 12.57 9.21 -14.24
CA GLU A 19 12.00 9.26 -15.57
C GLU A 19 11.08 8.06 -15.82
N ARG A 20 11.50 6.85 -15.40
CA ARG A 20 10.65 5.65 -15.42
C ARG A 20 9.41 5.81 -14.54
N PHE A 21 9.54 6.42 -13.36
CA PHE A 21 8.42 6.71 -12.47
C PHE A 21 7.39 7.63 -13.16
N ILE A 22 7.86 8.67 -13.86
CA ILE A 22 6.99 9.60 -14.59
C ILE A 22 6.31 8.93 -15.78
N GLN A 23 7.02 8.12 -16.56
CA GLN A 23 6.52 7.53 -17.79
C GLN A 23 5.61 6.30 -17.55
N ASN A 24 6.02 5.42 -16.63
CA ASN A 24 5.43 4.09 -16.45
C ASN A 24 4.82 3.89 -15.06
N GLY A 25 4.88 4.91 -14.20
CA GLY A 25 4.35 4.86 -12.84
C GLY A 25 5.24 4.11 -11.84
N PRO A 26 4.87 4.15 -10.53
CA PRO A 26 5.63 3.53 -9.45
C PRO A 26 5.78 2.01 -9.60
N GLN A 27 4.80 1.33 -10.22
CA GLN A 27 4.79 -0.13 -10.37
C GLN A 27 5.91 -0.65 -11.28
N SER A 28 6.49 0.22 -12.10
CA SER A 28 7.62 -0.13 -12.96
C SER A 28 8.95 -0.18 -12.19
N LEU A 29 9.02 0.40 -11.00
CA LEU A 29 10.23 0.44 -10.18
C LEU A 29 10.26 -0.73 -9.20
N SER A 30 11.44 -1.26 -9.00
CA SER A 30 11.73 -2.18 -7.91
C SER A 30 11.84 -1.46 -6.56
N ASN A 31 11.79 -2.22 -5.46
CA ASN A 31 11.90 -1.64 -4.10
C ASN A 31 13.18 -0.82 -3.89
N HIS A 32 14.32 -1.25 -4.44
CA HIS A 32 15.57 -0.50 -4.28
C HIS A 32 15.56 0.80 -5.10
N GLU A 33 14.88 0.82 -6.25
CA GLU A 33 14.70 2.05 -7.04
C GLU A 33 13.78 3.05 -6.33
N LEU A 34 12.67 2.58 -5.74
CA LEU A 34 11.80 3.43 -4.92
C LEU A 34 12.55 4.01 -3.72
N LEU A 35 13.33 3.19 -3.03
CA LEU A 35 14.17 3.62 -1.91
C LEU A 35 15.26 4.60 -2.37
N ALA A 36 15.86 4.37 -3.55
CA ALA A 36 16.83 5.30 -4.12
C ALA A 36 16.22 6.67 -4.43
N LEU A 37 14.96 6.73 -4.86
CA LEU A 37 14.24 8.00 -5.02
C LEU A 37 14.06 8.74 -3.68
N LEU A 38 13.74 8.03 -2.60
CA LEU A 38 13.62 8.60 -1.25
C LEU A 38 14.96 9.13 -0.72
N LEU A 39 16.05 8.39 -0.95
CA LEU A 39 17.39 8.77 -0.52
C LEU A 39 17.95 9.96 -1.31
N GLY A 40 17.54 10.10 -2.57
CA GLY A 40 17.87 11.20 -3.48
C GLY A 40 19.32 11.20 -4.00
N THR A 41 20.30 10.95 -3.13
CA THR A 41 21.72 10.93 -3.48
C THR A 41 22.46 9.75 -2.85
N GLY A 42 23.56 9.34 -3.48
CA GLY A 42 24.43 8.28 -2.99
C GLY A 42 25.37 8.77 -1.89
N SER A 43 26.47 8.05 -1.70
CA SER A 43 27.58 8.50 -0.87
C SER A 43 28.77 8.90 -1.75
N ARG A 44 29.92 9.20 -1.14
CA ARG A 44 31.16 9.38 -1.90
C ARG A 44 31.63 8.07 -2.56
N GLU A 45 31.24 6.93 -2.00
CA GLU A 45 31.79 5.61 -2.35
C GLU A 45 30.85 4.79 -3.23
N GLU A 46 29.54 5.02 -3.16
CA GLU A 46 28.55 4.24 -3.90
C GLU A 46 27.41 5.12 -4.44
N SER A 47 26.80 4.65 -5.53
CA SER A 47 25.64 5.31 -6.12
C SER A 47 24.40 5.12 -5.23
N VAL A 48 23.38 5.98 -5.39
CA VAL A 48 22.16 5.87 -4.58
C VAL A 48 21.42 4.55 -4.81
N LEU A 49 21.53 3.96 -6.00
CA LEU A 49 20.96 2.64 -6.32
C LEU A 49 21.68 1.53 -5.54
N GLN A 50 23.00 1.58 -5.46
CA GLN A 50 23.78 0.63 -4.66
C GLN A 50 23.50 0.79 -3.16
N LEU A 51 23.46 2.04 -2.68
CA LEU A 51 23.13 2.35 -1.29
C LEU A 51 21.75 1.81 -0.90
N ALA A 52 20.75 2.01 -1.75
CA ALA A 52 19.41 1.50 -1.54
C ALA A 52 19.36 -0.03 -1.57
N ASN A 53 20.05 -0.67 -2.51
CA ASN A 53 20.11 -2.13 -2.58
C ASN A 53 20.78 -2.72 -1.34
N ARG A 54 21.89 -2.13 -0.89
CA ARG A 54 22.60 -2.54 0.33
C ARG A 54 21.73 -2.38 1.58
N MET A 55 20.94 -1.30 1.66
CA MET A 55 19.95 -1.12 2.73
C MET A 55 18.94 -2.25 2.73
N LEU A 56 18.35 -2.60 1.59
CA LEU A 56 17.42 -3.72 1.53
C LEU A 56 18.09 -5.06 1.87
N SER A 57 19.35 -5.29 1.45
CA SER A 57 20.06 -6.52 1.84
C SER A 57 20.27 -6.62 3.35
N GLN A 58 20.61 -5.51 4.02
CA GLN A 58 20.84 -5.48 5.46
C GLN A 58 19.56 -5.66 6.28
N PHE A 59 18.42 -5.20 5.76
CA PHE A 59 17.11 -5.26 6.43
C PHE A 59 16.16 -6.32 5.85
N GLU A 60 16.70 -7.37 5.22
CA GLU A 60 15.92 -8.49 4.65
C GLU A 60 14.74 -8.01 3.77
N GLY A 61 15.02 -7.05 2.89
CA GLY A 61 14.05 -6.37 2.06
C GLY A 61 13.32 -5.25 2.82
N LEU A 62 12.01 -5.16 2.61
CA LEU A 62 11.16 -4.18 3.30
C LEU A 62 10.71 -4.67 4.69
N ARG A 63 10.91 -5.95 4.99
CA ARG A 63 10.35 -6.60 6.19
C ARG A 63 10.95 -6.05 7.47
N MET A 64 12.28 -6.01 7.59
CA MET A 64 12.94 -5.47 8.78
C MET A 64 13.12 -3.95 8.66
N LEU A 65 13.08 -3.40 7.45
CA LEU A 65 13.18 -1.95 7.24
C LEU A 65 12.01 -1.21 7.90
N LYS A 66 10.84 -1.85 7.98
CA LYS A 66 9.65 -1.28 8.63
C LYS A 66 9.86 -1.03 10.14
N ASP A 67 10.75 -1.79 10.78
CA ASP A 67 11.00 -1.75 12.23
C ASP A 67 12.38 -1.15 12.55
N ALA A 68 13.09 -0.66 11.53
CA ALA A 68 14.42 -0.08 11.68
C ALA A 68 14.39 1.16 12.57
N THR A 69 15.44 1.31 13.38
CA THR A 69 15.67 2.48 14.24
C THR A 69 16.55 3.52 13.55
N LEU A 70 16.57 4.74 14.11
CA LEU A 70 17.45 5.80 13.63
C LEU A 70 18.92 5.39 13.78
N GLU A 71 19.26 4.75 14.89
CA GLU A 71 20.60 4.26 15.22
C GLU A 71 21.06 3.21 14.21
N GLU A 72 20.24 2.20 13.93
CA GLU A 72 20.57 1.15 12.96
C GLU A 72 20.78 1.71 11.55
N LEU A 73 19.92 2.63 11.11
CA LEU A 73 20.06 3.26 9.81
C LEU A 73 21.32 4.15 9.72
N THR A 74 21.64 4.89 10.78
CA THR A 74 22.80 5.79 10.80
C THR A 74 24.14 5.07 10.95
N GLN A 75 24.16 3.82 11.43
CA GLN A 75 25.35 2.97 11.36
C GLN A 75 25.73 2.60 9.92
N MET A 76 24.80 2.69 8.97
CA MET A 76 25.12 2.46 7.57
C MET A 76 25.94 3.63 7.00
N LYS A 77 27.15 3.32 6.52
CA LYS A 77 27.98 4.28 5.80
C LYS A 77 27.20 4.93 4.65
N GLY A 78 27.20 6.26 4.55
CA GLY A 78 26.45 6.99 3.52
C GLY A 78 25.01 7.34 3.87
N ILE A 79 24.51 6.89 5.03
CA ILE A 79 23.21 7.27 5.61
C ILE A 79 23.45 8.13 6.85
N GLY A 80 23.39 9.45 6.67
CA GLY A 80 23.33 10.38 7.79
C GLY A 80 21.92 10.50 8.36
N GLN A 81 21.77 11.23 9.47
CA GLN A 81 20.48 11.44 10.13
C GLN A 81 19.36 11.90 9.18
N ALA A 82 19.64 12.84 8.26
CA ALA A 82 18.65 13.33 7.31
C ALA A 82 18.06 12.21 6.42
N LYS A 83 18.92 11.36 5.84
CA LYS A 83 18.48 10.24 5.00
C LYS A 83 17.74 9.18 5.82
N ALA A 84 18.22 8.89 7.03
CA ALA A 84 17.54 7.96 7.93
C ALA A 84 16.14 8.46 8.28
N ILE A 85 15.99 9.73 8.68
CA ILE A 85 14.69 10.35 8.98
C ILE A 85 13.76 10.31 7.77
N HIS A 86 14.25 10.58 6.55
CA HIS A 86 13.43 10.45 5.33
C HIS A 86 12.86 9.05 5.15
N VAL A 87 13.68 8.01 5.34
CA VAL A 87 13.24 6.61 5.23
C VAL A 87 12.23 6.28 6.33
N LEU A 88 12.52 6.62 7.58
CA LEU A 88 11.61 6.38 8.72
C LEU A 88 10.28 7.11 8.53
N ALA A 89 10.30 8.34 8.04
CA ALA A 89 9.09 9.10 7.74
C ALA A 89 8.27 8.43 6.63
N ALA A 90 8.91 7.96 5.56
CA ALA A 90 8.23 7.24 4.49
C ALA A 90 7.59 5.93 4.98
N VAL A 91 8.29 5.17 5.82
CA VAL A 91 7.78 3.97 6.48
C VAL A 91 6.59 4.29 7.36
N GLU A 92 6.68 5.32 8.20
CA GLU A 92 5.59 5.73 9.09
C GLU A 92 4.37 6.22 8.30
N ILE A 93 4.56 6.96 7.20
CA ILE A 93 3.47 7.33 6.28
C ILE A 93 2.82 6.08 5.71
N GLY A 94 3.61 5.11 5.22
CA GLY A 94 3.11 3.83 4.72
C GLY A 94 2.31 3.07 5.78
N ARG A 95 2.81 3.02 7.02
CA ARG A 95 2.13 2.44 8.18
C ARG A 95 0.80 3.15 8.47
N ARG A 96 0.78 4.49 8.45
CA ARG A 96 -0.45 5.28 8.62
C ARG A 96 -1.43 5.02 7.50
N ILE A 97 -1.00 4.98 6.24
CA ILE A 97 -1.88 4.67 5.10
C ILE A 97 -2.49 3.27 5.26
N ALA A 98 -1.68 2.27 5.60
CA ALA A 98 -2.15 0.91 5.80
C ALA A 98 -3.12 0.77 7.00
N ASN A 99 -2.88 1.55 8.06
CA ASN A 99 -3.71 1.60 9.24
C ASN A 99 -4.85 2.62 9.15
N HIS A 100 -4.89 3.44 8.10
CA HIS A 100 -5.92 4.44 7.87
C HIS A 100 -7.14 3.70 7.35
N THR A 101 -7.91 3.15 8.27
CA THR A 101 -9.29 2.78 7.98
C THR A 101 -10.04 4.07 7.72
N LEU A 102 -10.37 4.31 6.44
CA LEU A 102 -11.19 5.42 5.93
C LEU A 102 -12.06 6.04 7.03
N ASP A 103 -11.77 7.29 7.37
CA ASP A 103 -12.60 8.08 8.27
C ASP A 103 -14.05 8.10 7.74
N GLU A 104 -14.99 7.86 8.66
CA GLU A 104 -16.43 7.69 8.48
C GLU A 104 -16.92 6.44 7.72
N ARG A 105 -16.53 5.27 8.21
CA ARG A 105 -17.32 4.06 7.92
C ARG A 105 -18.76 4.28 8.37
N TYR A 106 -19.70 4.17 7.43
CA TYR A 106 -21.13 4.32 7.66
C TYR A 106 -21.57 3.41 8.81
N VAL A 107 -22.18 4.00 9.85
CA VAL A 107 -22.60 3.28 11.06
C VAL A 107 -24.06 2.90 10.91
N ILE A 108 -24.34 1.60 10.98
CA ILE A 108 -25.72 1.10 10.99
C ILE A 108 -26.18 1.05 12.45
N ARG A 109 -27.00 2.03 12.86
CA ARG A 109 -27.59 2.06 14.21
C ARG A 109 -29.01 1.49 14.22
N SER A 110 -29.61 1.35 13.04
CA SER A 110 -30.98 0.92 12.82
C SER A 110 -31.13 0.21 11.46
N PRO A 111 -32.17 -0.62 11.27
CA PRO A 111 -32.50 -1.20 9.97
C PRO A 111 -32.62 -0.13 8.86
N GLU A 112 -33.14 1.05 9.19
CA GLU A 112 -33.30 2.19 8.30
C GLU A 112 -31.95 2.72 7.80
N ASP A 113 -30.92 2.71 8.64
CA ASP A 113 -29.57 3.10 8.23
C ASP A 113 -29.02 2.11 7.21
N GLY A 114 -29.22 0.80 7.43
CA GLY A 114 -28.83 -0.23 6.48
C GLY A 114 -29.58 -0.12 5.14
N ALA A 115 -30.89 0.14 5.20
CA ALA A 115 -31.69 0.38 4.02
C ALA A 115 -31.20 1.61 3.25
N LYS A 116 -30.97 2.75 3.92
CA LYS A 116 -30.42 3.98 3.31
C LYS A 116 -29.06 3.74 2.66
N TYR A 117 -28.18 3.00 3.34
CA TYR A 117 -26.86 2.66 2.82
C TYR A 117 -26.94 1.89 1.50
N LEU A 118 -27.80 0.87 1.45
CA LEU A 118 -28.01 0.04 0.27
C LEU A 118 -28.85 0.72 -0.81
N MET A 119 -29.70 1.68 -0.45
CA MET A 119 -30.64 2.34 -1.35
C MET A 119 -29.95 3.01 -2.53
N ASN A 120 -28.77 3.61 -2.31
CA ASN A 120 -28.00 4.25 -3.38
C ASN A 120 -27.59 3.27 -4.47
N ASP A 121 -27.32 2.02 -4.11
CA ASP A 121 -26.82 1.00 -5.04
C ASP A 121 -27.93 0.11 -5.59
N MET A 122 -28.98 -0.14 -4.80
CA MET A 122 -29.97 -1.18 -5.10
C MET A 122 -31.28 -0.65 -5.67
N ARG A 123 -31.58 0.66 -5.55
CA ARG A 123 -32.89 1.23 -5.92
C ARG A 123 -33.28 1.00 -7.38
N PHE A 124 -32.32 0.89 -8.28
CA PHE A 124 -32.58 0.74 -9.73
C PHE A 124 -32.28 -0.66 -10.27
N LEU A 125 -31.95 -1.61 -9.40
CA LEU A 125 -31.71 -2.99 -9.82
C LEU A 125 -33.04 -3.62 -10.22
N THR A 126 -33.06 -4.25 -11.40
CA THR A 126 -34.25 -4.90 -11.97
C THR A 126 -34.36 -6.38 -11.57
N GLN A 127 -33.40 -6.88 -10.81
CA GLN A 127 -33.34 -8.24 -10.28
C GLN A 127 -33.16 -8.16 -8.77
N GLU A 128 -33.56 -9.21 -8.05
CA GLU A 128 -33.34 -9.29 -6.61
C GLU A 128 -31.85 -9.49 -6.33
N HIS A 129 -31.27 -8.77 -5.36
CA HIS A 129 -29.89 -8.96 -4.95
C HIS A 129 -29.86 -9.27 -3.45
N PHE A 130 -29.25 -10.39 -3.09
CA PHE A 130 -28.95 -10.71 -1.71
C PHE A 130 -27.57 -10.14 -1.36
N VAL A 131 -27.56 -9.06 -0.59
CA VAL A 131 -26.34 -8.33 -0.23
C VAL A 131 -26.08 -8.49 1.27
N CYS A 132 -24.85 -8.90 1.61
CA CYS A 132 -24.36 -8.93 2.98
C CYS A 132 -23.54 -7.67 3.26
N LEU A 133 -23.92 -6.98 4.34
CA LEU A 133 -23.10 -5.94 4.97
C LEU A 133 -22.39 -6.55 6.17
N TYR A 134 -21.07 -6.58 6.13
CA TYR A 134 -20.26 -7.03 7.24
C TYR A 134 -19.93 -5.81 8.09
N LEU A 135 -20.15 -5.94 9.40
CA LEU A 135 -20.00 -4.86 10.35
C LEU A 135 -18.91 -5.19 11.37
N ASN A 136 -18.24 -4.17 11.89
CA ASN A 136 -17.41 -4.34 13.09
C ASN A 136 -18.26 -4.23 14.36
N THR A 137 -17.62 -4.38 15.53
CA THR A 137 -18.28 -4.28 16.85
C THR A 137 -18.86 -2.91 17.17
N LYS A 138 -18.56 -1.88 16.37
CA LYS A 138 -19.16 -0.53 16.45
C LYS A 138 -20.27 -0.32 15.41
N ASN A 139 -20.77 -1.40 14.80
CA ASN A 139 -21.74 -1.42 13.70
C ASN A 139 -21.32 -0.63 12.46
N GLN A 140 -20.02 -0.47 12.23
CA GLN A 140 -19.52 0.23 11.07
C GLN A 140 -19.36 -0.75 9.91
N VAL A 141 -19.83 -0.37 8.72
CA VAL A 141 -19.69 -1.21 7.52
C VAL A 141 -18.20 -1.38 7.19
N ILE A 142 -17.73 -2.63 7.22
CA ILE A 142 -16.35 -3.00 6.92
C ILE A 142 -16.20 -3.65 5.54
N HIS A 143 -17.27 -4.29 5.07
CA HIS A 143 -17.32 -4.92 3.77
C HIS A 143 -18.78 -5.00 3.28
N LYS A 144 -18.97 -4.95 1.96
CA LYS A 144 -20.27 -5.10 1.29
C LYS A 144 -20.07 -6.09 0.15
N GLN A 145 -20.88 -7.15 0.13
CA GLN A 145 -20.78 -8.19 -0.87
C GLN A 145 -22.16 -8.64 -1.32
N THR A 146 -22.38 -8.71 -2.63
CA THR A 146 -23.54 -9.41 -3.20
C THR A 146 -23.24 -10.89 -3.19
N ILE A 147 -23.97 -11.66 -2.38
CA ILE A 147 -23.81 -13.12 -2.29
C ILE A 147 -24.56 -13.80 -3.43
N PHE A 148 -25.72 -13.26 -3.80
CA PHE A 148 -26.55 -13.84 -4.83
C PHE A 148 -27.29 -12.76 -5.61
N ILE A 149 -27.47 -13.01 -6.90
CA ILE A 149 -28.36 -12.25 -7.77
C ILE A 149 -29.48 -13.19 -8.19
N GLY A 150 -30.70 -12.79 -7.84
CA GLY A 150 -31.98 -13.40 -8.14
C GLY A 150 -32.04 -14.04 -9.53
N SER A 151 -32.46 -15.30 -9.58
CA SER A 151 -33.01 -15.89 -10.81
C SER A 151 -34.54 -15.64 -10.86
N LEU A 152 -35.24 -16.17 -11.87
CA LEU A 152 -36.68 -15.90 -12.07
C LEU A 152 -37.58 -16.16 -10.84
N ASN A 153 -37.27 -17.14 -9.98
CA ASN A 153 -38.23 -17.64 -8.98
C ASN A 153 -37.68 -17.87 -7.56
N ALA A 154 -36.39 -17.69 -7.30
CA ALA A 154 -35.81 -17.91 -5.97
C ALA A 154 -34.42 -17.30 -5.77
N SER A 155 -34.11 -17.01 -4.50
CA SER A 155 -32.78 -16.71 -3.98
C SER A 155 -32.35 -17.80 -2.99
N ILE A 156 -31.53 -18.76 -3.44
CA ILE A 156 -30.97 -19.81 -2.58
C ILE A 156 -29.58 -19.37 -2.15
N VAL A 157 -29.42 -19.05 -0.87
CA VAL A 157 -28.13 -18.65 -0.29
C VAL A 157 -27.67 -19.73 0.67
N HIS A 158 -26.47 -20.27 0.45
CA HIS A 158 -25.90 -21.25 1.36
C HIS A 158 -25.24 -20.52 2.55
N PRO A 159 -25.51 -20.88 3.82
CA PRO A 159 -24.95 -20.19 4.98
C PRO A 159 -23.42 -20.02 4.97
N ARG A 160 -22.70 -20.99 4.37
CA ARG A 160 -21.23 -20.91 4.16
C ARG A 160 -20.79 -19.67 3.39
N GLU A 161 -21.59 -19.20 2.44
CA GLU A 161 -21.28 -18.02 1.61
C GLU A 161 -21.48 -16.70 2.37
N VAL A 162 -22.25 -16.72 3.46
CA VAL A 162 -22.50 -15.57 4.34
C VAL A 162 -21.45 -15.44 5.43
N VAL A 163 -20.87 -16.56 5.89
CA VAL A 163 -19.96 -16.59 7.07
C VAL A 163 -18.47 -16.52 6.67
N ARG A 164 -18.14 -16.70 5.39
CA ARG A 164 -16.78 -16.53 4.85
C ARG A 164 -16.73 -15.29 3.94
N PRO A 165 -16.39 -14.11 4.48
CA PRO A 165 -16.14 -12.93 3.66
C PRO A 165 -14.88 -13.10 2.77
#